data_AF-A0A6M6E2V9-F1
#
_entry.id   AF-A0A6M6E2V9-F1
#
_cell.length_a   1.000
_cell.length_b   1.000
_cell.length_c   1.000
_cell.angle_alpha   90.00
_cell.angle_beta   90.00
_cell.angle_gamma   90.00
#
_symmetry.space_group_name_H-M   'P 1'
#
loop_
_entity.id
_entity.type
_entity.pdbx_description
1 polymer ?
#
loop_
_entity_poly.entity_id
_entity_poly.type
_entity_poly.pdbx_seq_one_letter_code
_entity_poly.pdbx_strand_id
1 'polypeptide(L)'
;MKHKVVKALNSKKRLIIKYNETERRVDPLYLFKYANRLYFVGHCYYRKERRIFKLSRIQFCQVLDEPIQTHLISFSQIDVGRFERNKIVLLHEIGNEIVETSKSISTQQAHSSTKTKKEYPKKVFLKKMKTEGMCRSPLEEIVFKELDNDSAVDYFKVEPFKIPYKYYGHTHNYLPDVLVTYKSGRKELLEVKLSGDIFSPKNQAKFRAARTFAKEHNMHFIVRGVEGTSVSFQKSDILDWEIAKEYKQSQTFPSEITTDHSQHQKKYQANKNEITSSPVSKKEGGSWSWVIWVLVAFWILSSLAR
;
A
#
# COMPACT_ATOMS: atom_id res chain seq x y z
N MET A 1 -6.04 -4.45 -24.21
CA MET A 1 -5.60 -4.20 -22.81
C MET A 1 -5.16 -5.46 -22.08
N LYS A 2 -6.06 -6.45 -21.84
CA LYS A 2 -5.78 -7.72 -21.15
C LYS A 2 -4.45 -8.37 -21.59
N HIS A 3 -4.28 -8.57 -22.89
CA HIS A 3 -3.07 -9.18 -23.47
C HIS A 3 -1.76 -8.49 -23.04
N LYS A 4 -1.72 -7.16 -22.95
CA LYS A 4 -0.51 -6.43 -22.52
C LYS A 4 -0.18 -6.66 -21.05
N VAL A 5 -1.20 -6.71 -20.19
CA VAL A 5 -1.03 -7.03 -18.76
C VAL A 5 -0.56 -8.47 -18.58
N VAL A 6 -1.16 -9.42 -19.30
CA VAL A 6 -0.72 -10.84 -19.29
C VAL A 6 0.72 -10.97 -19.78
N LYS A 7 1.07 -10.32 -20.90
CA LYS A 7 2.45 -10.31 -21.41
C LYS A 7 3.43 -9.81 -20.34
N ALA A 8 3.10 -8.72 -19.66
CA ALA A 8 3.95 -8.16 -18.61
C ALA A 8 4.07 -9.07 -17.37
N LEU A 9 2.99 -9.72 -16.95
CA LEU A 9 3.01 -10.71 -15.85
C LEU A 9 3.89 -11.91 -16.19
N ASN A 10 3.77 -12.45 -17.41
CA ASN A 10 4.54 -13.61 -17.85
C ASN A 10 6.02 -13.28 -18.03
N SER A 11 6.32 -12.10 -18.61
CA SER A 11 7.70 -11.66 -18.80
C SER A 11 8.31 -11.00 -17.56
N LYS A 12 7.57 -10.90 -16.45
CA LYS A 12 7.97 -10.20 -15.21
C LYS A 12 8.43 -8.75 -15.45
N LYS A 13 7.76 -8.06 -16.38
CA LYS A 13 8.11 -6.71 -16.82
C LYS A 13 7.14 -5.66 -16.27
N ARG A 14 7.66 -4.45 -16.09
CA ARG A 14 6.89 -3.29 -15.65
C ARG A 14 5.95 -2.79 -16.75
N LEU A 15 4.84 -2.18 -16.33
CA LEU A 15 3.91 -1.48 -17.21
C LEU A 15 4.05 0.03 -17.06
N ILE A 16 3.85 0.73 -18.16
CA ILE A 16 3.40 2.13 -18.17
C ILE A 16 1.93 2.16 -18.59
N ILE A 17 1.08 2.82 -17.81
CA ILE A 17 -0.35 2.92 -18.08
C ILE A 17 -0.83 4.37 -17.98
N LYS A 18 -1.78 4.78 -18.83
CA LYS A 18 -2.57 6.01 -18.65
C LYS A 18 -3.93 5.64 -18.04
N TYR A 19 -4.15 6.03 -16.79
CA TYR A 19 -5.34 5.66 -16.01
C TYR A 19 -6.04 6.91 -15.49
N ASN A 20 -7.24 7.18 -16.01
CA ASN A 20 -7.95 8.46 -15.81
C ASN A 20 -7.00 9.65 -16.06
N GLU A 21 -6.43 9.72 -17.27
CA GLU A 21 -5.53 10.80 -17.73
C GLU A 21 -4.16 10.89 -17.06
N THR A 22 -3.94 10.25 -15.91
CA THR A 22 -2.62 10.17 -15.27
C THR A 22 -1.80 9.01 -15.81
N GLU A 23 -0.59 9.29 -16.26
CA GLU A 23 0.40 8.26 -16.58
C GLU A 23 1.04 7.68 -15.30
N ARG A 24 1.23 6.35 -15.26
CA ARG A 24 1.69 5.62 -14.08
C ARG A 24 2.61 4.48 -14.50
N ARG A 25 3.75 4.38 -13.83
CA ARG A 25 4.59 3.17 -13.82
C ARG A 25 4.03 2.20 -12.78
N VAL A 26 3.82 0.95 -13.19
CA VAL A 26 3.17 -0.08 -12.37
C VAL A 26 3.84 -1.42 -12.55
N ASP A 27 4.24 -2.06 -11.45
CA ASP A 27 4.64 -3.48 -11.46
C ASP A 27 3.37 -4.33 -11.35
N PRO A 28 2.94 -5.04 -12.42
CA PRO A 28 1.77 -5.90 -12.35
C PRO A 28 2.10 -7.17 -11.53
N LEU A 29 1.17 -7.57 -10.67
CA LEU A 29 1.35 -8.73 -9.78
C LEU A 29 0.31 -9.83 -10.05
N TYR A 30 -0.96 -9.44 -10.22
CA TYR A 30 -2.09 -10.37 -10.37
C TYR A 30 -3.10 -9.83 -11.37
N LEU A 31 -3.74 -10.71 -12.14
CA LEU A 31 -4.92 -10.41 -12.96
C LEU A 31 -6.09 -11.22 -12.45
N PHE A 32 -7.24 -10.59 -12.21
CA PHE A 32 -8.43 -11.28 -11.72
C PHE A 32 -9.73 -10.71 -12.31
N LYS A 33 -10.81 -11.49 -12.20
CA LYS A 33 -12.17 -11.14 -12.60
C LYS A 33 -13.06 -11.00 -11.36
N TYR A 34 -13.91 -9.98 -11.36
CA TYR A 34 -14.93 -9.76 -10.32
C TYR A 34 -16.16 -9.12 -10.96
N ALA A 35 -17.36 -9.65 -10.69
CA ALA A 35 -18.63 -9.16 -11.26
C ALA A 35 -18.56 -8.89 -12.78
N ASN A 36 -18.00 -9.87 -13.52
CA ASN A 36 -17.75 -9.81 -14.97
C ASN A 36 -16.88 -8.65 -15.46
N ARG A 37 -16.04 -8.09 -14.59
CA ARG A 37 -15.08 -7.03 -14.92
C ARG A 37 -13.67 -7.50 -14.62
N LEU A 38 -12.72 -7.07 -15.44
CA LEU A 38 -11.32 -7.40 -15.28
C LEU A 38 -10.58 -6.32 -14.49
N TYR A 39 -9.73 -6.79 -13.59
CA TYR A 39 -8.88 -5.98 -12.73
C TYR A 39 -7.49 -6.58 -12.68
N PHE A 40 -6.49 -5.74 -12.46
CA PHE A 40 -5.17 -6.22 -12.09
C PHE A 40 -4.68 -5.52 -10.83
N VAL A 41 -3.96 -6.25 -9.98
CA VAL A 41 -3.23 -5.69 -8.84
C VAL A 41 -1.83 -5.34 -9.30
N GLY A 42 -1.36 -4.16 -8.96
CA GLY A 42 0.03 -3.79 -9.20
C GLY A 42 0.55 -2.76 -8.22
N HIS A 43 1.86 -2.70 -8.05
CA HIS A 43 2.51 -1.65 -7.26
C HIS A 43 2.64 -0.37 -8.09
N CYS A 44 1.98 0.69 -7.65
CA CYS A 44 1.92 1.97 -8.35
C CYS A 44 3.04 2.90 -7.85
N TYR A 45 4.07 3.14 -8.65
CA TYR A 45 5.19 4.01 -8.26
C TYR A 45 4.77 5.46 -7.99
N TYR A 46 3.81 5.98 -8.76
CA TYR A 46 3.26 7.32 -8.53
C TYR A 46 2.58 7.48 -7.16
N ARG A 47 1.96 6.42 -6.62
CA ARG A 47 1.27 6.44 -5.31
C ARG A 47 2.08 5.78 -4.20
N LYS A 48 3.21 5.14 -4.53
CA LYS A 48 4.05 4.35 -3.62
C LYS A 48 3.27 3.27 -2.85
N GLU A 49 2.25 2.68 -3.47
CA GLU A 49 1.37 1.69 -2.83
C GLU A 49 0.85 0.64 -3.84
N ARG A 50 0.43 -0.54 -3.35
CA ARG A 50 -0.28 -1.53 -4.18
C ARG A 50 -1.70 -1.06 -4.45
N ARG A 51 -2.15 -1.18 -5.69
CA ARG A 51 -3.50 -0.75 -6.11
C ARG A 51 -4.14 -1.74 -7.06
N ILE A 52 -5.46 -1.73 -7.04
CA ILE A 52 -6.30 -2.44 -7.99
C ILE A 52 -6.68 -1.50 -9.12
N PHE A 53 -6.35 -1.87 -10.34
CA PHE A 53 -6.65 -1.13 -11.55
C PHE A 53 -7.76 -1.83 -12.32
N LYS A 54 -8.84 -1.13 -12.62
CA LYS A 54 -9.90 -1.64 -13.50
C LYS A 54 -9.44 -1.54 -14.95
N LEU A 55 -9.37 -2.66 -15.68
CA LEU A 55 -8.83 -2.67 -17.04
C LEU A 55 -9.60 -1.72 -17.98
N SER A 56 -10.90 -1.58 -17.81
CA SER A 56 -11.74 -0.70 -18.64
C SER A 56 -11.49 0.80 -18.43
N ARG A 57 -10.65 1.20 -17.47
CA ARG A 57 -10.27 2.60 -17.20
C ARG A 57 -8.87 2.96 -17.71
N ILE A 58 -8.15 1.98 -18.23
CA ILE A 58 -6.81 2.19 -18.78
C ILE A 58 -7.00 2.63 -20.23
N GLN A 59 -6.55 3.84 -20.55
CA GLN A 59 -6.61 4.42 -21.89
C GLN A 59 -5.40 3.99 -22.73
N PHE A 60 -4.23 3.89 -22.10
CA PHE A 60 -2.98 3.49 -22.72
C PHE A 60 -2.24 2.49 -21.83
N CYS A 61 -1.56 1.53 -22.44
CA CYS A 61 -0.72 0.57 -21.74
C CYS A 61 0.43 0.13 -22.65
N GLN A 62 1.63 0.12 -22.11
CA GLN A 62 2.84 -0.39 -22.77
C GLN A 62 3.65 -1.18 -21.75
N VAL A 63 4.25 -2.28 -22.23
CA VAL A 63 5.18 -3.11 -21.45
C VAL A 63 6.57 -2.50 -21.62
N LEU A 64 7.22 -2.17 -20.52
CA LEU A 64 8.58 -1.63 -20.51
C LEU A 64 9.58 -2.78 -20.47
N ASP A 65 10.82 -2.54 -20.93
CA ASP A 65 11.91 -3.51 -20.79
C ASP A 65 12.61 -3.41 -19.43
N GLU A 66 11.81 -3.17 -18.38
CA GLU A 66 12.29 -3.04 -17.01
C GLU A 66 11.71 -4.18 -16.17
N PRO A 67 12.52 -4.85 -15.35
CA PRO A 67 12.03 -5.90 -14.47
C PRO A 67 11.15 -5.31 -13.36
N ILE A 68 10.20 -6.12 -12.89
CA ILE A 68 9.46 -5.85 -11.65
C ILE A 68 10.45 -5.83 -10.48
N GLN A 69 10.37 -4.79 -9.64
CA GLN A 69 11.22 -4.66 -8.44
C GLN A 69 10.44 -4.93 -7.15
N THR A 70 9.11 -4.94 -7.24
CA THR A 70 8.25 -5.13 -6.08
C THR A 70 8.32 -6.56 -5.56
N HIS A 71 8.53 -6.74 -4.25
CA HIS A 71 8.46 -8.04 -3.60
C HIS A 71 7.07 -8.68 -3.76
N LEU A 72 7.08 -9.94 -4.19
CA LEU A 72 5.89 -10.77 -4.36
C LEU A 72 5.30 -11.15 -3.02
N ILE A 73 3.99 -11.01 -2.87
CA ILE A 73 3.27 -11.46 -1.68
C ILE A 73 2.12 -12.33 -2.14
N SER A 74 1.72 -13.32 -1.35
CA SER A 74 0.60 -14.18 -1.73
C SER A 74 -0.66 -13.36 -1.98
N PHE A 75 -1.49 -13.77 -2.94
CA PHE A 75 -2.77 -13.11 -3.22
C PHE A 75 -3.68 -13.05 -1.99
N SER A 76 -3.59 -14.04 -1.09
CA SER A 76 -4.32 -14.05 0.18
C SER A 76 -3.94 -12.89 1.11
N GLN A 77 -2.72 -12.35 0.97
CA GLN A 77 -2.19 -11.23 1.77
C GLN A 77 -2.49 -9.87 1.12
N ILE A 78 -2.96 -9.83 -0.12
CA ILE A 78 -3.29 -8.58 -0.80
C ILE A 78 -4.57 -8.02 -0.24
N ASP A 79 -4.54 -6.78 0.22
CA ASP A 79 -5.76 -6.01 0.52
C ASP A 79 -6.57 -5.82 -0.77
N VAL A 80 -7.66 -6.58 -0.87
CA VAL A 80 -8.58 -6.47 -2.00
C VAL A 80 -9.63 -5.39 -1.78
N GLY A 81 -9.63 -4.68 -0.64
CA GLY A 81 -10.58 -3.64 -0.28
C GLY A 81 -12.03 -4.10 -0.42
N ARG A 82 -12.83 -3.32 -1.16
CA ARG A 82 -14.26 -3.54 -1.40
C ARG A 82 -14.67 -4.82 -2.16
N PHE A 83 -13.74 -5.69 -2.52
CA PHE A 83 -14.02 -6.88 -3.32
C PHE A 83 -14.24 -8.08 -2.39
N GLU A 84 -15.38 -8.75 -2.53
CA GLU A 84 -15.65 -9.99 -1.80
C GLU A 84 -14.72 -11.10 -2.32
N ARG A 85 -13.77 -11.56 -1.50
CA ARG A 85 -12.71 -12.51 -1.92
C ARG A 85 -13.27 -13.79 -2.56
N ASN A 86 -14.33 -14.35 -2.00
CA ASN A 86 -14.99 -15.55 -2.52
C ASN A 86 -15.62 -15.37 -3.91
N LYS A 87 -15.81 -14.13 -4.37
CA LYS A 87 -16.30 -13.80 -5.72
C LYS A 87 -15.18 -13.41 -6.68
N ILE A 88 -13.93 -13.41 -6.24
CA ILE A 88 -12.77 -13.13 -7.09
C ILE A 88 -12.36 -14.42 -7.80
N VAL A 89 -12.30 -14.36 -9.13
CA VAL A 89 -11.69 -15.41 -9.95
C VAL A 89 -10.30 -14.94 -10.34
N LEU A 90 -9.26 -15.51 -9.72
CA LEU A 90 -7.88 -15.21 -10.06
C LEU A 90 -7.57 -15.84 -11.42
N LEU A 91 -7.07 -15.04 -12.36
CA LEU A 91 -6.82 -15.48 -13.74
C LEU A 91 -5.35 -15.73 -13.99
N HIS A 92 -4.47 -14.82 -13.57
CA HIS A 92 -3.02 -14.94 -13.77
C HIS A 92 -2.27 -14.40 -12.55
N GLU A 93 -1.14 -15.03 -12.26
CA GLU A 93 -0.13 -14.56 -11.32
C GLU A 93 1.19 -14.36 -12.07
N ILE A 94 2.07 -13.53 -11.52
CA ILE A 94 3.39 -13.31 -12.09
C ILE A 94 4.14 -14.64 -12.31
N GLY A 95 4.60 -14.86 -13.54
CA GLY A 95 5.36 -16.05 -13.92
C GLY A 95 4.57 -17.36 -14.01
N ASN A 96 3.27 -17.40 -13.68
CA ASN A 96 2.44 -18.60 -13.78
C ASN A 96 1.06 -18.29 -14.38
N GLU A 97 0.72 -19.00 -15.45
CA GLU A 97 -0.67 -19.06 -15.91
C GLU A 97 -1.44 -19.96 -14.95
N ILE A 98 -2.42 -19.41 -14.26
CA ILE A 98 -3.28 -20.20 -13.39
C ILE A 98 -4.34 -20.79 -14.30
N VAL A 99 -4.21 -22.09 -14.58
CA VAL A 99 -5.29 -22.88 -15.16
C VAL A 99 -6.50 -22.67 -14.26
N GLU A 100 -7.65 -22.28 -14.83
CA GLU A 100 -8.91 -22.10 -14.11
C GLU A 100 -9.35 -23.43 -13.48
N THR A 101 -8.70 -23.87 -12.40
CA THR A 101 -9.25 -24.90 -11.54
C THR A 101 -10.38 -24.24 -10.80
N SER A 102 -11.57 -24.42 -11.34
CA SER A 102 -12.85 -24.28 -10.68
C SER A 102 -12.89 -25.19 -9.44
N LYS A 103 -12.13 -24.86 -8.40
CA LYS A 103 -12.39 -25.35 -7.05
C LYS A 103 -13.51 -24.49 -6.50
N SER A 104 -14.73 -24.96 -6.79
CA SER A 104 -15.93 -24.65 -6.04
C SER A 104 -15.64 -24.85 -4.55
N ILE A 105 -15.38 -23.76 -3.85
CA ILE A 105 -15.59 -23.72 -2.40
C ILE A 105 -17.12 -23.71 -2.24
N SER A 106 -17.66 -24.91 -2.05
CA SER A 106 -19.08 -25.17 -1.87
C SER A 106 -19.52 -24.71 -0.48
N THR A 107 -20.54 -23.83 -0.46
CA THR A 107 -21.64 -23.69 0.53
C THR A 107 -21.27 -23.38 1.98
N GLN A 108 -21.87 -22.40 2.67
CA GLN A 108 -23.31 -22.28 2.87
C GLN A 108 -23.82 -20.85 3.09
N GLN A 109 -25.09 -20.68 2.68
CA GLN A 109 -26.09 -19.68 3.04
C GLN A 109 -25.89 -18.23 2.58
N ALA A 110 -26.31 -18.04 1.33
CA ALA A 110 -26.80 -16.79 0.80
C ALA A 110 -28.03 -16.31 1.60
N HIS A 111 -27.87 -15.23 2.37
CA HIS A 111 -28.98 -14.30 2.53
C HIS A 111 -29.07 -13.43 1.28
N SER A 112 -30.11 -13.71 0.51
CA SER A 112 -30.61 -12.94 -0.63
C SER A 112 -30.70 -11.46 -0.27
N SER A 113 -29.71 -10.66 -0.67
CA SER A 113 -29.87 -9.21 -0.78
C SER A 113 -30.41 -8.90 -2.16
N THR A 114 -31.72 -8.67 -2.21
CA THR A 114 -32.38 -7.94 -3.30
C THR A 114 -31.54 -6.71 -3.65
N LYS A 115 -31.19 -6.57 -4.94
CA LYS A 115 -30.49 -5.41 -5.51
C LYS A 115 -31.23 -4.11 -5.17
N THR A 116 -30.92 -3.50 -4.03
CA THR A 116 -31.32 -2.12 -3.73
C THR A 116 -30.47 -1.18 -4.57
N LYS A 117 -31.13 -0.21 -5.24
CA LYS A 117 -30.46 0.93 -5.88
C LYS A 117 -29.52 1.58 -4.86
N LYS A 118 -28.34 2.03 -5.30
CA LYS A 118 -27.39 2.75 -4.44
C LYS A 118 -27.99 4.09 -4.02
N GLU A 119 -28.60 4.11 -2.84
CA GLU A 119 -29.22 5.31 -2.24
C GLU A 119 -28.27 6.07 -1.29
N TYR A 120 -27.06 5.56 -1.05
CA TYR A 120 -26.10 6.18 -0.13
C TYR A 120 -25.14 7.15 -0.84
N PRO A 121 -24.72 8.25 -0.18
CA PRO A 121 -25.01 8.60 1.22
C PRO A 121 -26.45 9.10 1.43
N LYS A 122 -27.02 8.85 2.62
CA LYS A 122 -28.40 9.25 2.97
C LYS A 122 -28.48 9.84 4.37
N LYS A 123 -29.44 10.75 4.59
CA LYS A 123 -29.75 11.29 5.92
C LYS A 123 -30.84 10.45 6.59
N VAL A 124 -30.67 10.18 7.89
CA VAL A 124 -31.64 9.44 8.70
C VAL A 124 -31.89 10.22 9.98
N PHE A 125 -33.15 10.49 10.31
CA PHE A 125 -33.51 11.08 11.60
C PHE A 125 -33.28 10.07 12.73
N LEU A 126 -32.51 10.46 13.75
CA LEU A 126 -32.12 9.62 14.88
C LEU A 126 -32.66 10.25 16.17
N LYS A 127 -33.54 9.55 16.87
CA LYS A 127 -34.33 10.06 18.00
C LYS A 127 -33.45 10.55 19.13
N LYS A 128 -32.40 9.81 19.48
CA LYS A 128 -31.46 10.19 20.55
C LYS A 128 -30.62 11.38 20.17
N MET A 129 -30.30 11.54 18.88
CA MET A 129 -29.62 12.73 18.37
C MET A 129 -30.53 13.95 18.27
N LYS A 130 -31.85 13.75 18.17
CA LYS A 130 -32.86 14.78 17.87
C LYS A 130 -32.56 15.55 16.57
N THR A 131 -31.84 14.92 15.65
CA THR A 131 -31.46 15.49 14.35
C THR A 131 -31.15 14.37 13.36
N GLU A 132 -30.85 14.74 12.11
CA GLU A 132 -30.45 13.80 11.08
C GLU A 132 -28.95 13.46 11.18
N GLY A 133 -28.63 12.17 11.11
CA GLY A 133 -27.28 11.64 10.91
C GLY A 133 -27.03 11.27 9.46
N MET A 134 -25.82 11.53 8.94
CA MET A 134 -25.40 11.11 7.60
C MET A 134 -24.91 9.66 7.63
N CYS A 135 -25.59 8.77 6.92
CA CYS A 135 -25.15 7.39 6.70
C CYS A 135 -24.44 7.30 5.35
N ARG A 136 -23.17 6.91 5.32
CA ARG A 136 -22.39 6.69 4.09
C ARG A 136 -22.47 5.26 3.57
N SER A 137 -22.97 4.35 4.38
CA SER A 137 -23.12 2.94 4.03
C SER A 137 -24.37 2.31 4.65
N PRO A 138 -24.89 1.21 4.07
CA PRO A 138 -25.96 0.43 4.70
C PRO A 138 -25.59 -0.07 6.10
N LEU A 139 -24.31 -0.40 6.33
CA LEU A 139 -23.86 -0.89 7.63
C LEU A 139 -23.88 0.20 8.70
N GLU A 140 -23.47 1.43 8.37
CA GLU A 140 -23.62 2.57 9.27
C GLU A 140 -25.08 2.80 9.66
N GLU A 141 -25.99 2.73 8.69
CA GLU A 141 -27.42 2.89 9.00
C GLU A 141 -27.94 1.84 9.99
N ILE A 142 -27.53 0.57 9.82
CA ILE A 142 -27.88 -0.50 10.76
C ILE A 142 -27.35 -0.16 12.16
N VAL A 143 -26.06 0.15 12.28
CA VAL A 143 -25.41 0.48 13.55
C VAL A 143 -26.05 1.71 14.20
N PHE A 144 -26.38 2.75 13.43
CA PHE A 144 -26.98 3.98 13.98
C PHE A 144 -28.39 3.70 14.51
N LYS A 145 -29.18 2.88 13.81
CA LYS A 145 -30.52 2.46 14.29
C LYS A 145 -30.43 1.58 15.53
N GLU A 146 -29.44 0.69 15.63
CA GLU A 146 -29.20 -0.09 16.84
C GLU A 146 -28.89 0.82 18.04
N LEU A 147 -27.96 1.76 17.87
CA LEU A 147 -27.63 2.75 18.91
C LEU A 147 -28.83 3.62 19.29
N ASP A 148 -29.67 4.00 18.32
CA ASP A 148 -30.88 4.80 18.54
C ASP A 148 -31.96 4.02 19.33
N ASN A 149 -31.98 2.69 19.24
CA ASN A 149 -32.92 1.82 19.94
C ASN A 149 -32.37 1.23 21.27
N ASP A 150 -31.05 1.23 21.49
CA ASP A 150 -30.42 0.63 22.67
C ASP A 150 -30.76 1.38 23.97
N SER A 151 -31.51 0.77 24.89
CA SER A 151 -31.93 1.46 26.13
C SER A 151 -30.78 1.90 27.05
N ALA A 152 -29.58 1.35 26.90
CA ALA A 152 -28.38 1.75 27.66
C ALA A 152 -27.69 3.00 27.10
N VAL A 153 -27.89 3.32 25.82
CA VAL A 153 -27.34 4.51 25.17
C VAL A 153 -28.19 5.73 25.53
N ASP A 154 -27.56 6.76 26.08
CA ASP A 154 -28.17 8.05 26.40
C ASP A 154 -28.25 8.93 25.14
N TYR A 155 -27.10 9.14 24.51
CA TYR A 155 -26.94 9.99 23.33
C TYR A 155 -25.72 9.55 22.50
N PHE A 156 -25.70 9.87 21.21
CA PHE A 156 -24.51 9.67 20.37
C PHE A 156 -24.37 10.78 19.31
N LYS A 157 -23.18 10.91 18.72
CA LYS A 157 -22.87 11.84 17.63
C LYS A 157 -22.29 11.09 16.44
N VAL A 158 -22.85 11.30 15.26
CA VAL A 158 -22.23 10.87 14.00
C VAL A 158 -21.12 11.86 13.63
N GLU A 159 -19.95 11.36 13.22
CA GLU A 159 -18.81 12.15 12.77
C GLU A 159 -18.37 13.27 13.72
N PRO A 160 -18.07 12.94 14.99
CA PRO A 160 -18.05 13.91 16.07
C PRO A 160 -16.92 14.95 15.95
N PHE A 161 -15.77 14.58 15.39
CA PHE A 161 -14.58 15.45 15.24
C PHE A 161 -13.50 14.77 14.39
N LYS A 162 -12.51 15.55 13.95
CA LYS A 162 -11.35 15.04 13.21
C LYS A 162 -10.19 14.70 14.16
N ILE A 163 -9.56 13.55 13.96
CA ILE A 163 -8.35 13.10 14.67
C ILE A 163 -7.17 13.08 13.68
N PRO A 164 -6.08 13.82 13.93
CA PRO A 164 -4.90 13.75 13.09
C PRO A 164 -4.18 12.41 13.27
N TYR A 165 -3.66 11.84 12.17
CA TYR A 165 -2.82 10.64 12.20
C TYR A 165 -1.72 10.70 11.15
N LYS A 166 -0.60 10.02 11.41
CA LYS A 166 0.51 9.90 10.45
C LYS A 166 0.42 8.57 9.70
N TYR A 167 0.57 8.61 8.38
CA TYR A 167 0.67 7.42 7.54
C TYR A 167 1.62 7.70 6.38
N TYR A 168 2.64 6.84 6.20
CA TYR A 168 3.72 7.04 5.24
C TYR A 168 4.35 8.44 5.25
N GLY A 169 4.65 8.97 6.44
CA GLY A 169 5.30 10.28 6.60
C GLY A 169 4.39 11.49 6.40
N HIS A 170 3.13 11.29 6.00
CA HIS A 170 2.16 12.37 5.81
C HIS A 170 1.14 12.43 6.94
N THR A 171 0.74 13.64 7.31
CA THR A 171 -0.36 13.88 8.24
C THR A 171 -1.69 13.84 7.50
N HIS A 172 -2.64 13.10 8.05
CA HIS A 172 -4.00 12.95 7.56
C HIS A 172 -4.99 13.23 8.67
N ASN A 173 -6.24 13.53 8.30
CA ASN A 173 -7.34 13.63 9.24
C ASN A 173 -8.26 12.41 9.11
N TYR A 174 -8.50 11.74 10.22
CA TYR A 174 -9.47 10.66 10.39
C TYR A 174 -10.75 11.26 10.99
N LEU A 175 -11.90 10.85 10.48
CA LEU A 175 -13.21 11.23 11.00
C LEU A 175 -13.86 9.93 11.49
N PRO A 176 -13.93 9.70 12.82
CA PRO A 176 -14.61 8.54 13.39
C PRO A 176 -16.08 8.53 13.01
N ASP A 177 -16.67 7.35 12.88
CA ASP A 177 -18.07 7.24 12.47
C ASP A 177 -19.03 7.71 13.59
N VAL A 178 -18.80 7.29 14.84
CA VAL A 178 -19.70 7.64 15.97
C VAL A 178 -18.95 7.86 17.29
N LEU A 179 -19.43 8.80 18.10
CA LEU A 179 -19.16 8.87 19.55
C LEU A 179 -20.44 8.58 20.32
N VAL A 180 -20.44 7.53 21.14
CA VAL A 180 -21.58 7.08 21.96
C VAL A 180 -21.35 7.45 23.42
N THR A 181 -22.38 7.97 24.08
CA THR A 181 -22.45 8.18 25.53
C THR A 181 -23.54 7.27 26.10
N TYR A 182 -23.17 6.43 27.06
CA TYR A 182 -24.10 5.55 27.76
C TYR A 182 -24.66 6.24 29.01
N LYS A 183 -25.82 5.79 29.48
CA LYS A 183 -26.45 6.26 30.73
C LYS A 183 -25.56 6.08 31.97
N SER A 184 -24.63 5.13 31.93
CA SER A 184 -23.62 4.93 32.97
C SER A 184 -22.49 5.97 32.98
N GLY A 185 -22.47 6.90 32.01
CA GLY A 185 -21.39 7.87 31.81
C GLY A 185 -20.22 7.34 30.96
N ARG A 186 -20.17 6.03 30.69
CA ARG A 186 -19.19 5.42 29.78
C ARG A 186 -19.30 6.02 28.38
N LYS A 187 -18.16 6.25 27.72
CA LYS A 187 -18.08 6.74 26.34
C LYS A 187 -17.35 5.78 25.42
N GLU A 188 -17.86 5.62 24.21
CA GLU A 188 -17.24 4.78 23.18
C GLU A 188 -17.05 5.56 21.87
N LEU A 189 -15.84 5.55 21.34
CA LEU A 189 -15.50 6.04 20.02
C LEU A 189 -15.52 4.87 19.04
N LEU A 190 -16.41 4.91 18.06
CA LEU A 190 -16.78 3.76 17.24
C LEU A 190 -16.42 4.00 15.77
N GLU A 191 -15.82 3.00 15.16
CA GLU A 191 -15.62 2.89 13.71
C GLU A 191 -16.44 1.71 13.18
N VAL A 192 -17.17 1.92 12.10
CA VAL A 192 -17.94 0.90 11.38
C VAL A 192 -17.12 0.40 10.19
N LYS A 193 -16.79 -0.90 10.18
CA LYS A 193 -16.02 -1.54 9.09
C LYS A 193 -16.47 -2.96 8.78
N LEU A 194 -16.45 -3.30 7.50
CA LEU A 194 -16.46 -4.70 7.07
C LEU A 194 -15.12 -5.35 7.45
N SER A 195 -15.15 -6.61 7.89
CA SER A 195 -13.99 -7.34 8.41
C SER A 195 -12.77 -7.34 7.48
N GLY A 196 -12.99 -7.35 6.17
CA GLY A 196 -11.92 -7.35 5.16
C GLY A 196 -11.01 -6.13 5.17
N ASP A 197 -11.48 -4.98 5.64
CA ASP A 197 -10.71 -3.72 5.60
C ASP A 197 -9.96 -3.43 6.91
N ILE A 198 -10.21 -4.20 7.98
CA ILE A 198 -9.68 -3.94 9.33
C ILE A 198 -8.15 -4.00 9.34
N PHE A 199 -7.56 -4.95 8.62
CA PHE A 199 -6.12 -5.22 8.68
C PHE A 199 -5.28 -4.35 7.73
N SER A 200 -5.90 -3.47 6.92
CA SER A 200 -5.13 -2.62 6.03
C SER A 200 -4.19 -1.70 6.83
N PRO A 201 -2.92 -1.51 6.42
CA PRO A 201 -1.95 -0.70 7.18
C PRO A 201 -2.44 0.74 7.44
N LYS A 202 -3.23 1.30 6.51
CA LYS A 202 -3.82 2.62 6.65
C LYS A 202 -4.89 2.65 7.74
N ASN A 203 -5.79 1.66 7.78
CA ASN A 203 -6.80 1.59 8.82
C ASN A 203 -6.17 1.31 10.18
N GLN A 204 -5.14 0.47 10.26
CA GLN A 204 -4.36 0.27 11.48
C GLN A 204 -3.73 1.58 11.99
N ALA A 205 -3.22 2.44 11.11
CA ALA A 205 -2.72 3.76 11.49
C ALA A 205 -3.83 4.67 12.04
N LYS A 206 -5.03 4.67 11.42
CA LYS A 206 -6.21 5.39 11.96
C LYS A 206 -6.63 4.86 13.32
N PHE A 207 -6.76 3.54 13.46
CA PHE A 207 -7.21 2.88 14.69
C PHE A 207 -6.27 3.15 15.84
N ARG A 208 -4.96 3.21 15.57
CA ARG A 208 -3.96 3.60 16.56
C ARG A 208 -4.20 5.02 17.05
N ALA A 209 -4.35 5.98 16.13
CA ALA A 209 -4.63 7.37 16.49
C ALA A 209 -5.97 7.49 17.26
N ALA A 210 -6.99 6.75 16.82
CA ALA A 210 -8.29 6.70 17.48
C ALA A 210 -8.21 6.13 18.90
N ARG A 211 -7.45 5.05 19.12
CA ARG A 211 -7.21 4.46 20.44
C ARG A 211 -6.47 5.43 21.37
N THR A 212 -5.42 6.07 20.89
CA THR A 212 -4.67 7.07 21.66
C THR A 212 -5.59 8.22 22.07
N PHE A 213 -6.31 8.79 21.11
CA PHE A 213 -7.26 9.87 21.35
C PHE A 213 -8.35 9.44 22.35
N ALA A 214 -8.93 8.25 22.17
CA ALA A 214 -9.98 7.73 23.05
C ALA A 214 -9.47 7.60 24.49
N LYS A 215 -8.28 7.02 24.68
CA LYS A 215 -7.65 6.86 25.99
C LYS A 215 -7.40 8.21 26.69
N GLU A 216 -6.88 9.19 25.96
CA GLU A 216 -6.60 10.54 26.49
C GLU A 216 -7.86 11.29 26.95
N HIS A 217 -9.04 10.88 26.46
CA HIS A 217 -10.32 11.51 26.75
C HIS A 217 -11.27 10.61 27.56
N ASN A 218 -10.75 9.57 28.23
CA ASN A 218 -11.53 8.62 29.01
C ASN A 218 -12.67 7.95 28.21
N MET A 219 -12.38 7.54 26.99
CA MET A 219 -13.28 6.84 26.08
C MET A 219 -12.67 5.48 25.68
N HIS A 220 -13.52 4.54 25.26
CA HIS A 220 -13.09 3.27 24.68
C HIS A 220 -13.21 3.28 23.16
N PHE A 221 -12.17 2.91 22.43
CA PHE A 221 -12.24 2.77 20.98
C PHE A 221 -12.67 1.36 20.57
N ILE A 222 -13.68 1.26 19.69
CA ILE A 222 -14.25 0.00 19.21
C ILE A 222 -14.41 0.03 17.69
N VAL A 223 -14.14 -1.11 17.04
CA VAL A 223 -14.50 -1.34 15.63
C VAL A 223 -15.67 -2.31 15.58
N ARG A 224 -16.79 -1.93 14.95
CA ARG A 224 -17.96 -2.79 14.75
C ARG A 224 -18.09 -3.23 13.28
N GLY A 225 -18.35 -4.52 13.08
CA GLY A 225 -18.64 -5.11 11.77
C GLY A 225 -20.04 -5.75 11.68
N VAL A 226 -20.33 -6.41 10.55
CA VAL A 226 -21.66 -6.96 10.20
C VAL A 226 -22.12 -8.08 11.12
N GLU A 227 -21.19 -8.84 11.71
CA GLU A 227 -21.52 -9.99 12.56
C GLU A 227 -21.72 -9.62 14.04
N GLY A 228 -21.79 -8.33 14.38
CA GLY A 228 -21.84 -7.91 15.79
C GLY A 228 -20.55 -8.23 16.57
N THR A 229 -19.53 -8.81 15.92
CA THR A 229 -18.19 -9.03 16.46
C THR A 229 -17.56 -7.68 16.73
N SER A 230 -17.69 -7.23 17.98
CA SER A 230 -16.95 -6.09 18.50
C SER A 230 -15.54 -6.58 18.79
N VAL A 231 -14.57 -6.17 17.97
CA VAL A 231 -13.17 -6.46 18.28
C VAL A 231 -12.67 -5.35 19.21
N SER A 232 -12.69 -5.62 20.52
CA SER A 232 -11.90 -4.86 21.47
C SER A 232 -10.45 -5.37 21.37
N PHE A 233 -9.59 -4.62 20.69
CA PHE A 233 -8.17 -4.98 20.60
C PHE A 233 -7.56 -4.96 22.00
N GLN A 234 -7.13 -6.12 22.51
CA GLN A 234 -6.39 -6.19 23.76
C GLN A 234 -4.92 -5.80 23.53
N LYS A 235 -4.22 -5.47 24.63
CA LYS A 235 -2.83 -4.98 24.63
C LYS A 235 -1.85 -5.92 23.92
N SER A 236 -2.17 -7.22 23.81
CA SER A 236 -1.37 -8.25 23.13
C SER A 236 -1.32 -8.10 21.61
N ASP A 237 -2.37 -7.58 20.97
CA ASP A 237 -2.43 -7.40 19.50
C ASP A 237 -1.51 -6.26 19.02
N ILE A 238 -0.89 -5.55 19.97
CA ILE A 238 0.05 -4.45 19.76
C ILE A 238 1.48 -4.99 19.58
N LEU A 239 1.81 -6.20 20.06
CA LEU A 239 3.18 -6.69 20.05
C LEU A 239 3.68 -7.05 18.63
N ASP A 240 2.81 -7.53 17.75
CA ASP A 240 3.19 -7.98 16.41
C ASP A 240 3.67 -6.84 15.48
N TRP A 241 3.23 -5.60 15.72
CA TRP A 241 3.66 -4.48 14.87
C TRP A 241 4.95 -3.79 15.36
N GLU A 242 5.28 -3.88 16.66
CA GLU A 242 6.58 -3.42 17.18
C GLU A 242 7.72 -4.30 16.66
N ILE A 243 7.48 -5.62 16.60
CA ILE A 243 8.36 -6.58 15.92
C ILE A 243 8.51 -6.22 14.42
N ALA A 244 7.42 -5.84 13.74
CA ALA A 244 7.47 -5.38 12.34
C ALA A 244 8.14 -3.99 12.16
N LYS A 245 8.25 -3.19 13.23
CA LYS A 245 8.93 -1.89 13.24
C LYS A 245 10.44 -2.07 13.42
N GLU A 246 10.87 -2.95 14.32
CA GLU A 246 12.27 -3.38 14.46
C GLU A 246 12.78 -4.11 13.21
N TYR A 247 11.93 -4.94 12.59
CA TYR A 247 12.26 -5.61 11.32
C TYR A 247 12.45 -4.63 10.16
N LYS A 248 11.84 -3.42 10.21
CA LYS A 248 12.04 -2.36 9.21
C LYS A 248 13.20 -1.43 9.53
N GLN A 249 13.52 -1.21 10.79
CA GLN A 249 14.71 -0.43 11.19
C GLN A 249 16.00 -1.21 10.96
N SER A 250 15.97 -2.55 11.04
CA SER A 250 17.12 -3.41 10.66
C SER A 250 17.34 -3.54 9.14
N GLN A 251 16.42 -3.02 8.32
CA GLN A 251 16.50 -3.02 6.84
C GLN A 251 16.95 -1.68 6.25
N THR A 252 17.28 -0.66 7.06
CA THR A 252 17.98 0.52 6.56
C THR A 252 19.45 0.17 6.32
N PHE A 253 19.79 -0.09 5.06
CA PHE A 253 21.18 -0.19 4.60
C PHE A 253 21.95 1.10 4.95
N PRO A 254 23.24 1.02 5.34
CA PRO A 254 24.08 2.20 5.50
C PRO A 254 24.15 2.92 4.15
N SER A 255 23.55 4.12 4.08
CA SER A 255 23.75 5.04 2.97
C SER A 255 25.06 5.79 3.20
N GLU A 256 26.19 5.11 3.01
CA GLU A 256 27.52 5.69 2.84
C GLU A 256 28.51 4.56 2.55
N ILE A 257 28.63 4.19 1.27
CA ILE A 257 29.92 3.71 0.76
C ILE A 257 30.58 4.96 0.21
N THR A 258 31.28 5.66 1.10
CA THR A 258 32.33 6.58 0.69
C THR A 258 33.39 5.76 -0.04
N THR A 259 33.71 6.19 -1.25
CA THR A 259 34.89 5.73 -1.98
C THR A 259 36.14 6.08 -1.19
N ASP A 260 36.75 5.09 -0.53
CA ASP A 260 38.17 5.13 -0.20
C ASP A 260 38.89 4.01 -0.96
N HIS A 261 39.62 4.46 -1.98
CA HIS A 261 40.44 3.64 -2.86
C HIS A 261 41.84 3.56 -2.25
N SER A 262 41.97 2.84 -1.14
CA SER A 262 43.26 2.59 -0.50
C SER A 262 43.09 1.51 0.59
N GLN A 263 43.71 0.34 0.37
CA GLN A 263 44.06 -0.72 1.36
C GLN A 263 43.65 -2.17 1.06
N HIS A 264 43.11 -2.50 -0.13
CA HIS A 264 42.98 -3.90 -0.55
C HIS A 264 43.69 -4.23 -1.87
N GLN A 265 45.01 -4.04 -1.87
CA GLN A 265 45.94 -4.66 -2.83
C GLN A 265 47.28 -5.07 -2.18
N LYS A 266 47.27 -5.50 -0.90
CA LYS A 266 48.48 -6.03 -0.21
C LYS A 266 48.26 -7.35 0.52
N LYS A 267 47.38 -8.24 0.03
CA LYS A 267 47.24 -9.60 0.59
C LYS A 267 46.95 -10.71 -0.43
N TYR A 268 47.37 -10.53 -1.67
CA TYR A 268 47.46 -11.58 -2.68
C TYR A 268 48.74 -11.36 -3.50
N GLN A 269 49.89 -11.68 -2.91
CA GLN A 269 51.16 -12.00 -3.58
C GLN A 269 52.22 -12.37 -2.54
N ALA A 270 52.01 -13.50 -1.87
CA ALA A 270 53.02 -14.15 -1.06
C ALA A 270 52.83 -15.68 -1.15
N ASN A 271 53.02 -16.23 -2.37
CA ASN A 271 53.58 -17.57 -2.56
C ASN A 271 53.84 -17.83 -4.05
N LYS A 272 55.03 -17.42 -4.53
CA LYS A 272 55.84 -18.13 -5.53
C LYS A 272 57.17 -17.40 -5.71
N ASN A 273 58.14 -17.75 -4.86
CA ASN A 273 59.53 -17.90 -5.30
C ASN A 273 59.52 -19.11 -6.29
N GLU A 274 60.35 -19.27 -7.32
CA GLU A 274 61.73 -18.87 -7.54
C GLU A 274 62.12 -19.33 -8.98
N ILE A 275 63.20 -18.77 -9.56
CA ILE A 275 64.01 -19.30 -10.69
C ILE A 275 63.36 -19.09 -12.09
N THR A 276 63.91 -18.39 -13.11
CA THR A 276 65.31 -18.16 -13.55
C THR A 276 65.42 -16.96 -14.53
N SER A 277 66.50 -16.18 -14.36
CA SER A 277 67.40 -15.55 -15.35
C SER A 277 66.92 -14.84 -16.64
N SER A 278 67.24 -13.54 -16.67
CA SER A 278 68.00 -12.81 -17.72
C SER A 278 67.28 -12.12 -18.91
N PRO A 279 67.88 -11.04 -19.45
CA PRO A 279 67.18 -9.81 -19.87
C PRO A 279 67.15 -9.63 -21.41
N VAL A 280 66.39 -8.65 -21.93
CA VAL A 280 66.70 -7.87 -23.17
C VAL A 280 65.62 -6.79 -23.51
N SER A 281 66.14 -5.58 -23.75
CA SER A 281 65.74 -4.44 -24.61
C SER A 281 64.33 -3.79 -24.66
N LYS A 282 64.35 -2.48 -24.36
CA LYS A 282 63.86 -1.29 -25.13
C LYS A 282 62.79 -1.46 -26.23
N LYS A 283 61.76 -0.59 -26.16
CA LYS A 283 61.24 0.37 -27.18
C LYS A 283 60.03 1.12 -26.58
N GLU A 284 60.12 2.44 -26.35
CA GLU A 284 59.70 3.56 -27.21
C GLU A 284 58.21 3.63 -27.60
N GLY A 285 57.58 4.77 -27.26
CA GLY A 285 56.60 5.45 -28.12
C GLY A 285 55.16 5.55 -27.59
N GLY A 286 54.65 6.79 -27.43
CA GLY A 286 53.19 7.03 -27.51
C GLY A 286 52.57 8.12 -26.63
N SER A 287 53.07 9.35 -26.70
CA SER A 287 52.30 10.60 -26.90
C SER A 287 50.80 10.63 -26.54
N TRP A 288 50.45 11.28 -25.43
CA TRP A 288 49.10 11.79 -25.13
C TRP A 288 49.22 13.29 -24.80
N SER A 289 49.08 14.18 -25.78
CA SER A 289 49.01 15.63 -25.52
C SER A 289 48.26 16.39 -26.63
N TRP A 290 46.94 16.16 -26.72
CA TRP A 290 46.05 17.01 -27.52
C TRP A 290 44.76 17.43 -26.80
N VAL A 291 44.41 16.85 -25.65
CA VAL A 291 43.17 17.18 -24.94
C VAL A 291 43.32 18.37 -23.99
N ILE A 292 44.55 18.71 -23.57
CA ILE A 292 44.80 19.78 -22.59
C ILE A 292 44.82 21.19 -23.24
N TRP A 293 45.15 21.30 -24.53
CA TRP A 293 45.21 22.61 -25.20
C TRP A 293 43.83 23.16 -25.63
N VAL A 294 42.81 22.31 -25.79
CA VAL A 294 41.45 22.75 -26.17
C VAL A 294 40.71 23.40 -24.99
N LEU A 295 41.00 22.99 -23.75
CA LEU A 295 40.34 23.54 -22.57
C LEU A 295 40.96 24.88 -22.11
N VAL A 296 42.24 25.12 -22.38
CA VAL A 296 42.90 26.41 -22.05
C VAL A 296 42.49 27.51 -23.04
N ALA A 297 42.25 27.18 -24.32
CA ALA A 297 41.79 28.15 -25.31
C ALA A 297 40.36 28.66 -25.06
N PHE A 298 39.47 27.82 -24.52
CA PHE A 298 38.09 28.22 -24.21
C PHE A 298 37.99 29.14 -22.99
N TRP A 299 38.92 29.04 -22.04
CA TRP A 299 38.92 29.89 -20.85
C TRP A 299 39.42 31.32 -21.17
N ILE A 300 40.45 31.45 -22.01
CA ILE A 300 41.03 32.75 -22.41
C ILE A 300 40.04 33.56 -23.29
N LEU A 301 39.28 32.91 -24.17
CA LEU A 301 38.27 33.60 -24.99
C LEU A 301 37.05 34.08 -24.19
N SER A 302 36.77 33.44 -23.05
CA SER A 302 35.65 33.84 -22.17
C SER A 302 35.95 35.02 -21.25
N SER A 303 37.24 35.36 -21.03
CA SER A 303 37.64 36.48 -20.16
C SER A 303 37.85 37.81 -20.91
N LEU A 304 37.73 37.83 -22.24
CA LEU A 304 37.85 39.03 -23.08
C LEU A 304 36.48 39.58 -23.55
N ALA A 305 35.38 38.94 -23.13
CA ALA A 305 34.02 39.33 -23.50
C ALA A 305 33.18 39.82 -22.30
N ARG A 306 33.82 40.29 -21.22
CA ARG A 306 33.18 41.01 -20.10
C ARG A 306 33.91 42.30 -19.79
#